data_AF-A0A645DCD4-F1
#
_entry.id   AF-A0A645DCD4-F1
#
_cell.length_a   1.000
_cell.length_b   1.000
_cell.length_c   1.000
_cell.angle_alpha   90.00
_cell.angle_beta   90.00
_cell.angle_gamma   90.00
#
_symmetry.space_group_name_H-M   'P 1'
#
loop_
_entity.id
_entity.type
_entity.pdbx_description
1 polymer ?
#
loop_
_entity_poly.entity_id
_entity_poly.type
_entity_poly.pdbx_seq_one_letter_code
_entity_poly.pdbx_strand_id
1 'polypeptide(L)'
;MEDLKENQFLAGRYFMVCCAADLVGYGIVCESDIRSDLEDEEWITVTGTIQTCEYNGNIVPILKDVTITKAEAPAVEYIYYNNY
;
A
#
# COMPACT_ATOMS: atom_id res chain seq x y z
N MET A 1 -5.73 2.01 -9.39
CA MET A 1 -5.48 3.04 -8.36
C MET A 1 -5.65 4.40 -9.02
N GLU A 2 -6.89 4.75 -9.38
CA GLU A 2 -7.15 5.95 -10.19
C GLU A 2 -7.30 7.23 -9.35
N ASP A 3 -7.34 7.12 -8.01
CA ASP A 3 -7.64 8.23 -7.10
C ASP A 3 -6.47 8.64 -6.16
N LEU A 4 -5.24 8.19 -6.42
CA LEU A 4 -4.09 8.61 -5.61
C LEU A 4 -3.52 9.94 -6.12
N LYS A 5 -3.16 10.82 -5.17
CA LYS A 5 -2.39 12.03 -5.48
C LYS A 5 -0.95 11.65 -5.86
N GLU A 6 -0.25 12.57 -6.53
CA GLU A 6 1.15 12.37 -6.97
C GLU A 6 2.10 12.00 -5.82
N ASN A 7 1.86 12.51 -4.61
CA ASN A 7 2.65 12.23 -3.42
C ASN A 7 2.13 11.04 -2.60
N GLN A 8 1.21 10.24 -3.15
CA GLN A 8 0.60 9.12 -2.47
C GLN A 8 0.91 7.78 -3.15
N PHE A 9 1.02 6.74 -2.34
CA PHE A 9 1.15 5.36 -2.80
C PHE A 9 0.45 4.41 -1.84
N LEU A 10 0.17 3.20 -2.32
CA LEU A 10 -0.34 2.12 -1.49
C LEU A 10 0.86 1.29 -1.00
N ALA A 11 1.15 1.34 0.31
CA ALA A 11 2.06 0.38 0.92
C ALA A 11 1.27 -0.90 1.22
N GLY A 12 1.49 -1.95 0.45
CA GLY A 12 0.66 -3.14 0.49
C GLY A 12 1.21 -4.30 -0.33
N ARG A 13 0.37 -5.33 -0.47
CA ARG A 13 0.63 -6.48 -1.34
C ARG A 13 -0.58 -6.75 -2.21
N TYR A 14 -0.38 -7.49 -3.28
CA TYR A 14 -1.49 -7.96 -4.09
C TYR A 14 -2.23 -9.10 -3.39
N PHE A 15 -3.55 -8.98 -3.33
CA PHE A 15 -4.47 -9.98 -2.80
C PHE A 15 -5.08 -10.78 -3.95
N MET A 16 -5.07 -12.11 -3.86
CA MET A 16 -5.58 -13.05 -4.85
C MET A 16 -6.67 -13.94 -4.23
N VAL A 17 -7.82 -14.04 -4.87
CA VAL A 17 -8.90 -14.93 -4.41
C VAL A 17 -8.93 -16.24 -5.21
N CYS A 18 -8.80 -16.16 -6.54
CA CYS A 18 -8.91 -17.33 -7.42
C CYS A 18 -7.81 -17.42 -8.49
N CYS A 19 -7.33 -16.30 -9.06
CA CYS A 19 -6.32 -16.34 -10.13
C CYS A 19 -5.66 -14.97 -10.35
N ALA A 20 -4.59 -14.91 -11.16
CA ALA A 20 -3.89 -13.66 -11.44
C ALA A 20 -4.79 -12.53 -12.01
N ALA A 21 -5.93 -12.86 -12.62
CA ALA A 21 -6.85 -11.86 -13.16
C ALA A 21 -7.65 -11.10 -12.08
N ASP A 22 -7.69 -11.60 -10.84
CA ASP A 22 -8.41 -10.97 -9.73
C ASP A 22 -7.50 -10.25 -8.73
N LEU A 23 -6.22 -10.06 -9.10
CA LEU A 23 -5.27 -9.36 -8.25
C LEU A 23 -5.71 -7.93 -7.98
N VAL A 24 -5.81 -7.60 -6.70
CA VAL A 24 -6.09 -6.23 -6.23
C VAL A 24 -5.05 -5.81 -5.21
N GLY A 25 -4.63 -4.55 -5.26
CA GLY A 25 -3.73 -3.99 -4.26
C GLY A 25 -4.45 -3.89 -2.91
N TYR A 26 -3.86 -4.45 -1.86
CA TYR A 26 -4.38 -4.41 -0.50
C TYR A 26 -3.32 -3.87 0.46
N GLY A 27 -3.62 -2.78 1.16
CA GLY A 27 -2.66 -2.10 2.00
C GLY A 27 -3.18 -0.78 2.58
N ILE A 28 -2.24 0.05 3.03
CA ILE A 28 -2.52 1.37 3.61
C ILE A 28 -1.94 2.45 2.70
N VAL A 29 -2.74 3.47 2.41
CA VAL A 29 -2.27 4.65 1.65
C VAL A 29 -1.27 5.42 2.52
N CYS A 30 -0.14 5.76 1.91
CA CYS A 30 0.94 6.53 2.52
C CYS A 30 1.11 7.84 1.74
N GLU A 31 1.32 8.94 2.46
CA GLU A 31 1.64 10.25 1.88
C GLU A 31 3.12 10.56 2.15
N SER A 32 3.90 10.84 1.10
CA SER A 32 5.34 11.06 1.20
C SER A 32 5.86 11.99 0.11
N ASP A 33 6.77 12.89 0.48
CA ASP A 33 7.43 13.80 -0.46
C ASP A 33 8.44 13.09 -1.38
N ILE A 34 8.86 11.87 -1.03
CA ILE A 34 9.81 11.05 -1.83
C ILE A 34 9.10 10.00 -2.70
N ARG A 35 7.78 10.10 -2.88
CA ARG A 35 7.03 9.15 -3.73
C ARG A 35 7.62 9.05 -5.14
N SER A 36 8.08 10.16 -5.71
CA SER A 36 8.69 10.18 -7.06
C SER A 36 9.97 9.36 -7.18
N ASP A 37 10.62 9.05 -6.06
CA ASP A 37 11.89 8.33 -6.02
C ASP A 37 11.68 6.82 -5.84
N LEU A 38 10.44 6.38 -5.63
CA LEU A 38 10.06 4.97 -5.45
C LEU A 38 9.67 4.33 -6.79
N GLU A 39 10.12 3.10 -6.99
CA GLU A 39 9.69 2.26 -8.09
C GLU A 39 8.41 1.49 -7.72
N ASP A 40 7.49 1.34 -8.67
CA ASP A 40 6.32 0.51 -8.48
C ASP A 40 6.75 -0.95 -8.26
N GLU A 41 6.03 -1.68 -7.40
CA GLU A 41 6.33 -3.07 -7.02
C GLU A 41 7.66 -3.27 -6.25
N GLU A 42 8.30 -2.20 -5.75
CA GLU A 42 9.46 -2.30 -4.86
C GLU A 42 9.07 -2.78 -3.45
N TRP A 43 9.89 -3.68 -2.89
CA TRP A 43 9.78 -4.09 -1.49
C TRP A 43 10.37 -3.04 -0.56
N ILE A 44 9.49 -2.43 0.25
CA ILE A 44 9.83 -1.39 1.20
C ILE A 44 9.24 -1.67 2.58
N THR A 45 9.89 -1.15 3.62
CA THR A 45 9.32 -0.99 4.96
C THR A 45 8.93 0.48 5.15
N VAL A 46 7.67 0.71 5.52
CA VAL A 46 7.14 2.05 5.79
C VAL A 46 6.79 2.17 7.26
N THR A 47 7.37 3.16 7.93
CA THR A 47 7.01 3.53 9.31
C THR A 47 6.49 4.95 9.32
N GLY A 48 5.34 5.20 9.95
CA GLY A 48 4.79 6.55 10.04
C GLY A 48 3.69 6.65 11.08
N THR A 49 3.03 7.80 11.10
CA THR A 49 1.92 8.09 12.01
C THR A 49 0.59 7.82 11.31
N ILE A 50 -0.28 7.05 11.94
CA ILE A 50 -1.65 6.85 11.46
C ILE A 50 -2.44 8.13 11.69
N GLN A 51 -3.05 8.64 10.62
CA GLN A 51 -4.02 9.73 10.65
C GLN A 51 -5.29 9.31 9.91
N THR A 52 -6.31 10.17 9.93
CA THR A 52 -7.54 9.99 9.19
C THR A 52 -7.60 10.89 7.97
N CYS A 53 -8.20 10.41 6.89
CA CYS A 53 -8.59 11.22 5.74
C CYS A 53 -10.00 10.85 5.28
N GLU A 54 -10.64 11.74 4.52
CA GLU A 54 -11.91 11.46 3.87
C GLU A 54 -11.68 10.90 2.47
N TYR A 55 -12.26 9.74 2.18
CA TYR A 55 -12.24 9.10 0.88
C TYR A 55 -13.62 8.54 0.55
N ASN A 56 -14.21 9.01 -0.56
CA ASN A 56 -15.57 8.65 -0.98
C ASN A 56 -16.62 8.79 0.14
N GLY A 57 -16.54 9.87 0.93
CA GLY A 57 -17.44 10.15 2.05
C GLY A 57 -17.21 9.29 3.31
N ASN A 58 -16.14 8.48 3.33
CA ASN A 58 -15.78 7.65 4.48
C ASN A 58 -14.49 8.16 5.13
N ILE A 59 -14.41 8.08 6.45
CA ILE A 59 -13.17 8.32 7.19
C ILE A 59 -12.33 7.06 7.15
N VAL A 60 -11.15 7.13 6.54
CA VAL A 60 -10.22 6.00 6.38
C VAL A 60 -8.84 6.34 6.96
N PRO A 61 -8.04 5.33 7.37
CA PRO A 61 -6.68 5.58 7.84
C PRO A 61 -5.75 5.91 6.68
N ILE A 62 -4.79 6.80 6.93
CA ILE A 62 -3.66 7.12 6.06
C ILE A 62 -2.39 7.19 6.90
N LEU A 63 -1.26 6.73 6.36
CA LEU A 63 0.06 6.92 6.98
C LEU A 63 0.67 8.24 6.50
N LYS A 64 1.09 9.06 7.46
CA LYS A 64 1.82 10.32 7.24
C LYS A 64 3.15 10.32 8.00
N ASP A 65 3.97 11.34 7.77
CA ASP A 65 5.30 11.49 8.38
C ASP A 65 6.14 10.22 8.20
N VAL A 66 6.09 9.66 6.98
CA VAL A 66 6.60 8.32 6.73
C VAL A 66 8.11 8.31 6.51
N THR A 67 8.76 7.32 7.12
CA THR A 67 10.12 6.90 6.80
C THR A 67 10.06 5.60 6.00
N ILE A 68 10.77 5.57 4.88
CA ILE A 68 10.78 4.45 3.94
C ILE A 68 12.19 3.86 3.88
N THR A 69 12.31 2.56 4.03
CA THR A 69 13.58 1.83 3.86
C THR A 69 13.37 0.64 2.92
N LYS A 70 14.42 0.24 2.21
CA LYS A 70 14.38 -0.98 1.39
C LYS A 70 14.09 -2.20 2.26
N ALA A 71 13.35 -3.15 1.70
CA ALA A 71 13.05 -4.44 2.31
C ALA A 71 13.36 -5.57 1.33
N GLU A 72 13.54 -6.76 1.87
CA GLU A 72 13.59 -7.97 1.06
C GLU A 72 12.17 -8.47 0.77
N ALA A 73 12.01 -9.17 -0.35
CA ALA A 73 10.75 -9.83 -0.69
C ALA A 73 10.35 -10.82 0.41
N PRO A 74 9.07 -10.87 0.81
CA PRO A 74 8.59 -11.89 1.74
C PRO A 74 8.63 -13.27 1.09
N ALA A 75 8.73 -14.33 1.90
CA ALA A 75 8.69 -15.71 1.40
C ALA A 75 7.40 -16.05 0.61
N VAL A 76 6.31 -15.31 0.88
CA VAL A 76 5.05 -15.39 0.13
C VAL A 76 4.64 -13.96 -0.24
N GLU A 77 4.67 -13.66 -1.54
CA GLU A 77 4.46 -12.30 -2.08
C GLU A 77 2.99 -11.89 -2.11
N TYR A 78 2.11 -12.81 -2.54
CA TYR A 78 0.67 -12.55 -2.61
C TYR A 78 -0.01 -12.87 -1.28
N ILE A 79 -1.04 -12.09 -0.97
CA ILE A 79 -1.97 -12.43 0.10
C ILE A 79 -3.05 -13.32 -0.53
N TYR A 80 -3.24 -14.51 0.02
CA TYR A 80 -4.30 -15.41 -0.41
C TYR A 80 -5.48 -15.32 0.55
N TYR A 81 -6.70 -15.42 0.01
CA TYR A 81 -7.88 -15.59 0.83
C TYR A 81 -7.77 -16.89 1.64
N ASN A 82 -7.72 -16.78 2.97
CA ASN A 82 -7.71 -17.94 3.86
C ASN A 82 -9.09 -18.05 4.52
N ASN A 83 -9.82 -19.12 4.20
CA ASN A 83 -11.03 -19.49 4.95
C ASN A 83 -10.55 -20.21 6.22
N TYR A 84 -10.64 -19.54 7.36
CA TYR A 84 -10.60 -20.25 8.65
C TYR A 84 -11.89 -21.04 8.84
#